data_AF-A0A448IEF5-F1
#
_entry.id   AF-A0A448IEF5-F1
#
_cell.length_a   1.000
_cell.length_b   1.000
_cell.length_c   1.000
_cell.angle_alpha   90.00
_cell.angle_beta   90.00
_cell.angle_gamma   90.00
#
_symmetry.space_group_name_H-M   'P 1'
#
loop_
_entity.id
_entity.type
_entity.pdbx_description
1 polymer ?
#
loop_
_entity_poly.entity_id
_entity_poly.type
_entity_poly.pdbx_seq_one_letter_code
_entity_poly.pdbx_strand_id
1 'polypeptide(L)'
;MKEGSRDTDAPTLRALLDARLGLAVPDAPQDLDRPISWVHITEMRDPSRYLRGGELVCTVGLSLQDPQDCRTFAEALARAGAAGVCFGVGDGHDEVPAALLAECRRHRLPMLIAAPSVPFSTVSRFIAEHELGAEIAVARATYALVPELLAALRRHASARDMLDTAGQLLGCYFLLDPEPTDDAASVSVEVPGVGTLGWMGRGVPPEPALLELIARFVRATQVERDVEAALARERVGQLLSLVERRMLLPDALSQLLDWSGFAAGQLSCSAWPAGAGALLSMAVPDALVGDAPDLCLILTTQPLEGTDDLSLPSGHSALVPLTELGSAIGQARIALDLAQRRGLRVGPDQLSTLDSLLEQLPSAQLEPFRQQLIEPLAEMDRRKGTQHVRTLRTFLAANGSLSDTARELYLHINTVRHRLVRIYELTGRDPLDHNDQAAYSIGLHALDRESER
;
A
#
# COMPACT_ATOMS: atom_id res chain seq x y z
N MET A 1 2.35 14.23 24.65
CA MET A 1 3.79 14.02 24.36
C MET A 1 4.32 12.94 25.31
N LYS A 2 4.18 11.69 24.88
CA LYS A 2 4.85 10.51 25.43
C LYS A 2 5.05 9.61 24.22
N GLU A 3 6.17 9.78 23.53
CA GLU A 3 6.70 8.80 22.60
C GLU A 3 7.12 7.60 23.45
N GLY A 4 6.27 6.56 23.45
CA GLY A 4 6.55 5.29 24.10
C GLY A 4 6.88 4.25 23.04
N SER A 5 8.17 3.91 22.95
CA SER A 5 8.71 2.61 22.53
C SER A 5 8.26 2.03 21.18
N ARG A 6 8.94 2.43 20.10
CA ARG A 6 8.95 1.77 18.77
C ARG A 6 10.05 0.71 18.63
N ASP A 7 10.59 0.16 19.72
CA ASP A 7 11.93 -0.45 19.70
C ASP A 7 11.97 -1.96 19.97
N THR A 8 11.19 -2.76 19.24
CA THR A 8 11.32 -4.24 19.32
C THR A 8 11.33 -5.01 17.99
N ASP A 9 11.29 -4.36 16.82
CA ASP A 9 11.18 -5.11 15.55
C ASP A 9 12.17 -4.70 14.44
N ALA A 10 13.11 -3.80 14.73
CA ALA A 10 14.16 -3.48 13.77
C ALA A 10 15.19 -4.62 13.72
N PRO A 11 15.59 -5.09 12.53
CA PRO A 11 16.56 -6.17 12.40
C PRO A 11 17.89 -5.77 13.07
N THR A 12 18.45 -6.65 13.89
CA THR A 12 19.71 -6.40 14.62
C THR A 12 20.89 -7.10 13.95
N LEU A 13 22.12 -6.72 14.35
CA LEU A 13 23.32 -7.45 13.93
C LEU A 13 23.28 -8.93 14.37
N ARG A 14 22.63 -9.22 15.52
CA ARG A 14 22.41 -10.58 15.99
C ARG A 14 21.50 -11.38 15.04
N ALA A 15 20.42 -10.78 14.54
CA ALA A 15 19.52 -11.43 13.59
C ALA A 15 20.23 -11.88 12.30
N LEU A 16 21.18 -11.07 11.80
CA LEU A 16 22.02 -11.43 10.64
C LEU A 16 22.93 -12.64 10.90
N LEU A 17 23.43 -12.81 12.12
CA LEU A 17 24.24 -13.97 12.52
C LEU A 17 23.37 -15.23 12.65
N ASP A 18 22.20 -15.11 13.28
CA ASP A 18 21.27 -16.22 13.48
C ASP A 18 20.71 -16.76 12.16
N ALA A 19 20.59 -15.90 11.14
CA ALA A 19 20.23 -16.26 9.77
C ALA A 19 21.29 -17.10 9.01
N ARG A 20 22.47 -17.34 9.62
CA ARG A 20 23.56 -18.16 9.06
C ARG A 20 24.01 -17.77 7.64
N LEU A 21 24.08 -16.47 7.37
CA LEU A 21 24.47 -15.90 6.07
C LEU A 21 25.97 -16.00 5.74
N GLY A 22 26.75 -16.77 6.51
CA GLY A 22 28.22 -16.84 6.38
C GLY A 22 28.96 -15.64 7.00
N LEU A 23 28.33 -14.99 7.98
CA LEU A 23 28.88 -13.87 8.73
C LEU A 23 29.52 -14.35 10.04
N ALA A 24 30.60 -13.71 10.46
CA ALA A 24 31.28 -13.95 11.73
C ALA A 24 31.46 -12.65 12.52
N VAL A 25 31.83 -12.77 13.79
CA VAL A 25 32.20 -11.63 14.64
C VAL A 25 33.67 -11.71 15.04
N PRO A 26 34.39 -10.59 15.16
CA PRO A 26 35.71 -10.56 15.76
C PRO A 26 35.72 -11.11 17.20
N ASP A 27 36.86 -11.65 17.63
CA ASP A 27 37.11 -12.15 19.01
C ASP A 27 37.20 -11.00 20.04
N ALA A 28 36.09 -10.28 20.22
CA ALA A 28 35.91 -9.26 21.26
C ALA A 28 34.41 -9.05 21.55
N PRO A 29 34.03 -8.72 22.81
CA PRO A 29 32.65 -8.38 23.15
C PRO A 29 32.16 -7.15 22.38
N GLN A 30 30.96 -7.24 21.80
CA GLN A 30 30.35 -6.21 20.96
C GLN A 30 28.85 -6.12 21.26
N ASP A 31 28.28 -4.94 21.01
CA ASP A 31 26.83 -4.72 21.11
C ASP A 31 26.16 -5.13 19.79
N LEU A 32 25.64 -6.36 19.74
CA LEU A 32 25.01 -6.94 18.56
C LEU A 32 23.49 -6.69 18.50
N ASP A 33 22.93 -6.14 19.56
CA ASP A 33 21.49 -5.90 19.68
C ASP A 33 21.11 -4.50 19.14
N ARG A 34 22.06 -3.82 18.51
CA ARG A 34 21.81 -2.54 17.81
C ARG A 34 20.87 -2.73 16.62
N PRO A 35 19.82 -1.91 16.50
CA PRO A 35 18.90 -1.95 15.37
C PRO A 35 19.58 -1.41 14.11
N ILE A 36 19.26 -2.03 12.97
CA ILE A 36 19.76 -1.67 11.64
C ILE A 36 18.57 -1.12 10.84
N SER A 37 18.69 0.12 10.36
CA SER A 37 17.66 0.73 9.50
C SER A 37 17.87 0.44 8.02
N TRP A 38 19.11 0.26 7.58
CA TRP A 38 19.45 0.06 6.17
C TRP A 38 20.87 -0.50 6.00
N VAL A 39 21.19 -0.99 4.80
CA VAL A 39 22.54 -1.41 4.41
C VAL A 39 23.13 -0.44 3.39
N HIS A 40 24.29 0.14 3.70
CA HIS A 40 25.01 1.04 2.79
C HIS A 40 26.32 0.42 2.34
N ILE A 41 26.46 0.10 1.06
CA ILE A 41 27.69 -0.46 0.49
C ILE A 41 28.55 0.69 -0.05
N THR A 42 29.82 0.76 0.38
CA THR A 42 30.71 1.86 -0.03
C THR A 42 32.17 1.46 0.03
N GLU A 43 32.97 2.11 -0.81
CA GLU A 43 34.44 2.05 -0.77
C GLU A 43 35.05 3.43 -0.49
N MET A 44 34.24 4.39 -0.06
CA MET A 44 34.71 5.75 0.25
C MET A 44 35.35 5.80 1.63
N ARG A 45 36.43 6.59 1.76
CA ARG A 45 37.09 6.86 3.05
C ARG A 45 36.23 7.63 4.04
N ASP A 46 35.39 8.54 3.55
CA ASP A 46 34.40 9.25 4.36
C ASP A 46 33.03 9.17 3.66
N PRO A 47 32.18 8.20 4.04
CA PRO A 47 30.83 8.06 3.49
C PRO A 47 29.79 8.92 4.22
N SER A 48 30.16 9.74 5.21
CA SER A 48 29.21 10.40 6.13
C SER A 48 28.13 11.24 5.44
N ARG A 49 28.41 11.79 4.25
CA ARG A 49 27.42 12.56 3.46
C ARG A 49 26.24 11.74 2.94
N TYR A 50 26.34 10.40 2.95
CA TYR A 50 25.31 9.48 2.47
C TYR A 50 24.60 8.73 3.59
N LEU A 51 25.02 8.93 4.83
CA LEU A 51 24.50 8.27 6.01
C LEU A 51 23.58 9.22 6.77
N ARG A 52 22.51 8.67 7.31
CA ARG A 52 21.48 9.36 8.10
C ARG A 52 21.42 8.83 9.54
N GLY A 53 22.12 7.75 9.85
CA GLY A 53 22.17 7.09 11.14
C GLY A 53 21.38 5.77 11.13
N GLY A 54 21.90 4.79 11.88
CA GLY A 54 21.32 3.44 11.99
C GLY A 54 21.72 2.48 10.86
N GLU A 55 22.52 2.89 9.88
CA GLU A 55 22.92 2.01 8.79
C GLU A 55 24.03 1.03 9.19
N LEU A 56 23.96 -0.20 8.66
CA LEU A 56 25.08 -1.14 8.60
C LEU A 56 25.91 -0.84 7.34
N VAL A 57 27.16 -0.41 7.52
CA VAL A 57 28.03 -0.04 6.39
C VAL A 57 28.85 -1.24 5.93
N CYS A 58 28.66 -1.64 4.68
CA CYS A 58 29.38 -2.76 4.06
C CYS A 58 30.53 -2.26 3.18
N THR A 59 31.71 -2.87 3.33
CA THR A 59 32.90 -2.52 2.53
C THR A 59 33.88 -3.70 2.46
N VAL A 60 34.63 -3.80 1.37
CA VAL A 60 35.82 -4.70 1.28
C VAL A 60 37.13 -3.95 1.58
N GLY A 61 37.05 -2.66 1.90
CA GLY A 61 38.17 -1.87 2.39
C GLY A 61 39.20 -1.47 1.34
N LEU A 62 38.79 -1.27 0.07
CA LEU A 62 39.73 -0.88 -1.01
C LEU A 62 40.49 0.41 -0.69
N SER A 63 39.81 1.36 -0.04
CA SER A 63 40.40 2.63 0.38
C SER A 63 40.97 2.63 1.80
N LEU A 64 41.05 1.47 2.48
CA LEU A 64 41.48 1.33 3.88
C LEU A 64 42.85 0.64 3.96
N GLN A 65 43.84 1.22 3.29
CA GLN A 65 45.16 0.59 3.12
C GLN A 65 46.12 0.90 4.27
N ASP A 66 45.97 2.07 4.91
CA ASP A 66 46.81 2.50 6.02
C ASP A 66 46.02 2.82 7.30
N PRO A 67 46.69 2.92 8.46
CA PRO A 67 46.02 3.19 9.74
C PRO A 67 45.29 4.54 9.79
N GLN A 68 45.70 5.53 8.99
CA GLN A 68 45.06 6.84 8.96
C GLN A 68 43.74 6.76 8.20
N ASP A 69 43.69 6.03 7.09
CA ASP A 69 42.46 5.79 6.34
C ASP A 69 41.44 5.02 7.20
N CYS A 70 41.89 3.99 7.93
CA CYS A 70 41.03 3.24 8.86
C CYS A 70 40.42 4.13 9.95
N ARG A 71 41.23 5.06 10.51
CA ARG A 71 40.77 6.04 11.50
C ARG A 71 39.74 6.99 10.92
N THR A 72 40.02 7.59 9.77
CA THR A 72 39.09 8.52 9.10
C THR A 72 37.75 7.86 8.80
N PHE A 73 37.77 6.61 8.34
CA PHE A 73 36.55 5.85 8.07
C PHE A 73 35.75 5.57 9.35
N ALA A 74 36.38 5.02 10.39
CA ALA A 74 35.69 4.73 11.65
C ALA A 74 35.13 6.00 12.33
N GLU A 75 35.89 7.11 12.31
CA GLU A 75 35.44 8.41 12.82
C GLU A 75 34.23 8.94 12.04
N ALA A 76 34.25 8.80 10.70
CA ALA A 76 33.14 9.23 9.84
C ALA A 76 31.85 8.43 10.14
N LEU A 77 31.95 7.11 10.32
CA LEU A 77 30.81 6.26 10.65
C LEU A 77 30.25 6.55 12.04
N ALA A 78 31.13 6.72 13.04
CA ALA A 78 30.73 7.06 14.39
C ALA A 78 30.02 8.43 14.43
N ARG A 79 30.55 9.42 13.70
CA ARG A 79 29.94 10.75 13.58
C ARG A 79 28.56 10.71 12.91
N ALA A 80 28.38 9.84 11.92
CA ALA A 80 27.11 9.67 11.23
C ALA A 80 26.08 8.83 11.99
N GLY A 81 26.46 8.20 13.11
CA GLY A 81 25.58 7.36 13.90
C GLY A 81 25.29 6.00 13.26
N ALA A 82 26.23 5.44 12.49
CA ALA A 82 26.09 4.11 11.89
C ALA A 82 25.85 3.03 12.96
N ALA A 83 25.02 2.04 12.65
CA ALA A 83 24.74 0.90 13.54
C ALA A 83 25.96 -0.02 13.70
N GLY A 84 26.74 -0.20 12.63
CA GLY A 84 27.94 -1.03 12.63
C GLY A 84 28.62 -1.12 11.26
N VAL A 85 29.60 -2.02 11.17
CA VAL A 85 30.37 -2.31 9.95
C VAL A 85 30.23 -3.77 9.56
N CYS A 86 30.01 -4.06 8.28
CA CYS A 86 30.16 -5.39 7.70
C CYS A 86 31.38 -5.38 6.77
N PHE A 87 32.46 -6.04 7.16
CA PHE A 87 33.70 -6.05 6.40
C PHE A 87 33.84 -7.35 5.62
N GLY A 88 33.99 -7.26 4.30
CA GLY A 88 34.22 -8.39 3.43
C GLY A 88 35.70 -8.68 3.28
N VAL A 89 36.11 -9.92 3.52
CA VAL A 89 37.50 -10.37 3.29
C VAL A 89 37.62 -11.09 1.95
N GLY A 90 38.83 -11.08 1.35
CA GLY A 90 39.18 -11.85 0.16
C GLY A 90 39.40 -11.05 -1.14
N ASP A 91 38.80 -9.87 -1.29
CA ASP A 91 38.95 -9.04 -2.50
C ASP A 91 39.94 -7.87 -2.35
N GLY A 92 40.05 -7.31 -1.14
CA GLY A 92 40.96 -6.19 -0.82
C GLY A 92 41.90 -6.47 0.35
N HIS A 93 41.45 -7.25 1.33
CA HIS A 93 42.22 -7.68 2.48
C HIS A 93 41.89 -9.15 2.80
N ASP A 94 42.91 -9.96 3.08
CA ASP A 94 42.73 -11.38 3.47
C ASP A 94 42.11 -11.51 4.87
N GLU A 95 42.38 -10.54 5.73
CA GLU A 95 41.83 -10.41 7.09
C GLU A 95 41.44 -8.96 7.34
N VAL A 96 40.58 -8.70 8.33
CA VAL A 96 40.22 -7.32 8.70
C VAL A 96 41.47 -6.57 9.20
N PRO A 97 41.79 -5.37 8.68
CA PRO A 97 42.92 -4.59 9.15
C PRO A 97 42.88 -4.35 10.67
N ALA A 98 43.97 -4.65 11.37
CA ALA A 98 44.07 -4.47 12.82
C ALA A 98 43.82 -3.02 13.27
N ALA A 99 44.21 -2.05 12.44
CA ALA A 99 43.95 -0.64 12.67
C ALA A 99 42.43 -0.32 12.63
N LEU A 100 41.69 -0.89 11.68
CA LEU A 100 40.25 -0.72 11.59
C LEU A 100 39.54 -1.36 12.79
N LEU A 101 39.93 -2.57 13.19
CA LEU A 101 39.41 -3.23 14.39
C LEU A 101 39.61 -2.39 15.65
N ALA A 102 40.79 -1.78 15.81
CA ALA A 102 41.11 -0.93 16.95
C ALA A 102 40.23 0.35 16.98
N GLU A 103 40.05 1.00 15.83
CA GLU A 103 39.25 2.23 15.74
C GLU A 103 37.75 1.94 15.88
N CYS A 104 37.21 0.88 15.29
CA CYS A 104 35.82 0.45 15.51
C CYS A 104 35.55 0.18 17.00
N ARG A 105 36.48 -0.48 17.71
CA ARG A 105 36.38 -0.69 19.16
C ARG A 105 36.37 0.64 19.93
N ARG A 106 37.29 1.55 19.60
CA ARG A 106 37.37 2.88 20.22
C ARG A 106 36.06 3.66 20.09
N HIS A 107 35.40 3.53 18.95
CA HIS A 107 34.13 4.21 18.64
C HIS A 107 32.87 3.40 19.00
N ARG A 108 32.99 2.22 19.61
CA ARG A 108 31.88 1.30 19.91
C ARG A 108 31.02 0.99 18.66
N LEU A 109 31.68 0.78 17.52
CA LEU A 109 31.05 0.32 16.29
C LEU A 109 31.19 -1.21 16.22
N PRO A 110 30.09 -1.97 16.37
CA PRO A 110 30.13 -3.42 16.21
C PRO A 110 30.43 -3.78 14.74
N MET A 111 31.06 -4.93 14.55
CA MET A 111 31.58 -5.40 13.28
C MET A 111 31.18 -6.84 12.99
N LEU A 112 30.70 -7.07 11.78
CA LEU A 112 30.50 -8.37 11.16
C LEU A 112 31.58 -8.59 10.10
N ILE A 113 32.06 -9.81 9.97
CA ILE A 113 33.03 -10.24 8.94
C ILE A 113 32.29 -11.11 7.95
N ALA A 114 32.21 -10.69 6.69
CA ALA A 114 31.65 -11.47 5.60
C ALA A 114 32.75 -12.30 4.94
N ALA A 115 32.55 -13.61 4.86
CA ALA A 115 33.47 -14.52 4.17
C ALA A 115 33.53 -14.18 2.66
N PRO A 116 34.60 -14.58 1.94
CA PRO A 116 34.77 -14.24 0.52
C PRO A 116 33.62 -14.70 -0.39
N SER A 117 32.89 -15.74 0.03
CA SER A 117 31.75 -16.30 -0.69
C SER A 117 30.42 -15.60 -0.42
N VAL A 118 30.39 -14.56 0.42
CA VAL A 118 29.16 -13.88 0.85
C VAL A 118 29.02 -12.52 0.15
N PRO A 119 28.14 -12.40 -0.86
CA PRO A 119 27.84 -11.11 -1.47
C PRO A 119 27.12 -10.20 -0.47
N PHE A 120 27.50 -8.92 -0.40
CA PHE A 120 26.77 -7.95 0.42
C PHE A 120 25.31 -7.79 0.01
N SER A 121 24.95 -8.11 -1.23
CA SER A 121 23.55 -8.14 -1.67
C SER A 121 22.69 -9.15 -0.90
N THR A 122 23.28 -10.22 -0.34
CA THR A 122 22.59 -11.16 0.55
C THR A 122 22.23 -10.48 1.89
N VAL A 123 23.15 -9.69 2.45
CA VAL A 123 22.92 -8.91 3.67
C VAL A 123 21.89 -7.82 3.40
N SER A 124 22.01 -7.09 2.29
CA SER A 124 21.03 -6.09 1.87
C SER A 124 19.64 -6.69 1.67
N ARG A 125 19.54 -7.88 1.07
CA ARG A 125 18.27 -8.57 0.85
C ARG A 125 17.61 -8.98 2.17
N PHE A 126 18.37 -9.54 3.11
CA PHE A 126 17.82 -9.94 4.41
C PHE A 126 17.21 -8.75 5.16
N ILE A 127 17.93 -7.61 5.22
CA ILE A 127 17.43 -6.40 5.87
C ILE A 127 16.22 -5.83 5.12
N ALA A 128 16.26 -5.82 3.78
CA ALA A 128 15.12 -5.38 2.98
C ALA A 128 13.90 -6.30 3.11
N GLU A 129 14.06 -7.61 3.25
CA GLU A 129 12.98 -8.57 3.46
C GLU A 129 12.39 -8.48 4.88
N HIS A 130 13.20 -8.13 5.88
CA HIS A 130 12.71 -7.87 7.23
C HIS A 130 11.86 -6.59 7.29
N GLU A 131 12.23 -5.55 6.55
CA GLU A 131 11.49 -4.28 6.45
C GLU A 131 10.28 -4.36 5.49
N LEU A 132 10.41 -4.97 4.31
CA LEU A 132 9.30 -5.10 3.33
C LEU A 132 8.38 -6.29 3.61
N GLY A 133 8.86 -7.35 4.27
CA GLY A 133 8.15 -8.63 4.38
C GLY A 133 6.94 -8.58 5.30
N ALA A 134 7.04 -7.90 6.45
CA ALA A 134 5.95 -7.79 7.41
C ALA A 134 4.79 -6.93 6.85
N GLU A 135 5.08 -5.73 6.35
CA GLU A 135 4.05 -4.83 5.81
C GLU A 135 3.33 -5.43 4.60
N ILE A 136 4.06 -6.07 3.66
CA ILE A 136 3.45 -6.73 2.51
C ILE A 136 2.64 -7.97 2.94
N ALA A 137 3.11 -8.73 3.94
CA ALA A 137 2.37 -9.89 4.44
C ALA A 137 1.06 -9.46 5.12
N VAL A 138 1.07 -8.41 5.95
CA VAL A 138 -0.15 -7.85 6.56
C VAL A 138 -1.08 -7.32 5.50
N ALA A 139 -0.59 -6.53 4.55
CA ALA A 139 -1.43 -5.99 3.48
C ALA A 139 -2.10 -7.10 2.66
N ARG A 140 -1.37 -8.16 2.31
CA ARG A 140 -1.91 -9.34 1.62
C ARG A 140 -2.93 -10.10 2.47
N ALA A 141 -2.62 -10.33 3.74
CA ALA A 141 -3.52 -11.00 4.68
C ALA A 141 -4.83 -10.21 4.85
N THR A 142 -4.74 -8.90 5.05
CA THR A 142 -5.89 -7.99 5.12
C THR A 142 -6.71 -8.03 3.82
N TYR A 143 -6.06 -7.97 2.66
CA TYR A 143 -6.74 -8.01 1.36
C TYR A 143 -7.48 -9.33 1.13
N ALA A 144 -6.94 -10.47 1.59
CA ALA A 144 -7.61 -11.76 1.51
C ALA A 144 -8.74 -11.91 2.55
N LEU A 145 -8.56 -11.36 3.75
CA LEU A 145 -9.45 -11.58 4.88
C LEU A 145 -10.70 -10.68 4.84
N VAL A 146 -10.52 -9.39 4.56
CA VAL A 146 -11.61 -8.39 4.61
C VAL A 146 -12.83 -8.77 3.76
N PRO A 147 -12.70 -9.20 2.48
CA PRO A 147 -13.86 -9.57 1.67
C PRO A 147 -14.66 -10.73 2.27
N GLU A 148 -13.99 -11.72 2.83
CA GLU A 148 -14.63 -12.89 3.46
C GLU A 148 -15.32 -12.54 4.78
N LEU A 149 -14.72 -11.66 5.60
CA LEU A 149 -15.35 -11.19 6.83
C LEU A 149 -16.57 -10.30 6.55
N LEU A 150 -16.51 -9.43 5.53
CA LEU A 150 -17.66 -8.65 5.07
C LEU A 150 -18.78 -9.56 4.55
N ALA A 151 -18.43 -10.60 3.78
CA ALA A 151 -19.39 -11.59 3.31
C ALA A 151 -20.01 -12.38 4.47
N ALA A 152 -19.24 -12.68 5.53
CA ALA A 152 -19.74 -13.31 6.75
C ALA A 152 -20.74 -12.41 7.50
N LEU A 153 -20.45 -11.10 7.63
CA LEU A 153 -21.39 -10.14 8.22
C LEU A 153 -22.71 -10.08 7.45
N ARG A 154 -22.67 -10.02 6.11
CA ARG A 154 -23.87 -10.04 5.25
C ARG A 154 -24.71 -11.31 5.39
N ARG A 155 -24.10 -12.42 5.78
CA ARG A 155 -24.79 -13.70 6.04
C ARG A 155 -25.26 -13.83 7.48
N HIS A 156 -25.10 -12.78 8.30
CA HIS A 156 -25.37 -12.78 9.74
C HIS A 156 -24.63 -13.92 10.47
N ALA A 157 -23.40 -14.22 10.04
CA ALA A 157 -22.57 -15.26 10.62
C ALA A 157 -22.33 -15.03 12.13
N SER A 158 -22.16 -16.10 12.90
CA SER A 158 -21.79 -15.97 14.30
C SER A 158 -20.34 -15.52 14.46
N ALA A 159 -20.01 -14.94 15.61
CA ALA A 159 -18.62 -14.64 15.97
C ALA A 159 -17.71 -15.87 15.80
N ARG A 160 -18.21 -17.06 16.14
CA ARG A 160 -17.47 -18.31 15.96
C ARG A 160 -17.19 -18.62 14.48
N ASP A 161 -18.21 -18.57 13.63
CA ASP A 161 -18.05 -18.86 12.19
C ASP A 161 -17.09 -17.85 11.52
N MET A 162 -17.12 -16.60 12.00
CA MET A 162 -16.21 -15.54 11.57
C MET A 162 -14.76 -15.83 11.96
N LEU A 163 -14.53 -16.26 13.20
CA LEU A 163 -13.21 -16.67 13.68
C LEU A 163 -12.69 -17.92 12.95
N ASP A 164 -13.56 -18.89 12.68
CA ASP A 164 -13.22 -20.08 11.91
C ASP A 164 -12.81 -19.71 10.47
N THR A 165 -13.53 -18.77 9.84
CA THR A 165 -13.19 -18.25 8.50
C THR A 165 -11.82 -17.56 8.50
N ALA A 166 -11.57 -16.68 9.48
CA ALA A 166 -10.28 -16.00 9.62
C ALA A 166 -9.13 -16.98 9.85
N GLY A 167 -9.34 -17.97 10.72
CA GLY A 167 -8.35 -18.99 11.03
C GLY A 167 -7.98 -19.84 9.81
N GLN A 168 -8.97 -20.27 9.02
CA GLN A 168 -8.72 -21.05 7.80
C GLN A 168 -7.88 -20.28 6.77
N LEU A 169 -8.16 -18.99 6.55
CA LEU A 169 -7.42 -18.17 5.60
C LEU A 169 -5.98 -17.90 6.05
N LEU A 170 -5.77 -17.72 7.36
CA LEU A 170 -4.46 -17.43 7.93
C LEU A 170 -3.67 -18.68 8.33
N GLY A 171 -4.27 -19.87 8.19
CA GLY A 171 -3.65 -21.13 8.59
C GLY A 171 -3.46 -21.26 10.11
N CYS A 172 -4.33 -20.63 10.91
CA CYS A 172 -4.25 -20.62 12.36
C CYS A 172 -5.63 -20.80 13.02
N TYR A 173 -5.69 -20.74 14.35
CA TYR A 173 -6.93 -20.85 15.11
C TYR A 173 -7.10 -19.64 16.02
N PHE A 174 -8.33 -19.16 16.13
CA PHE A 174 -8.70 -18.09 17.05
C PHE A 174 -9.76 -18.59 18.01
N LEU A 175 -9.66 -18.18 19.28
CA LEU A 175 -10.63 -18.47 20.31
C LEU A 175 -11.11 -17.18 20.96
N LEU A 176 -12.39 -17.16 21.32
CA LEU A 176 -12.95 -16.15 22.21
C LEU A 176 -12.87 -16.67 23.64
N ASP A 177 -12.34 -15.85 24.54
CA ASP A 177 -12.07 -16.12 25.95
C ASP A 177 -11.21 -17.39 26.16
N PRO A 178 -9.96 -17.43 25.62
CA PRO A 178 -9.07 -18.56 25.85
C PRO A 178 -8.69 -18.66 27.34
N GLU A 179 -8.61 -19.89 27.86
CA GLU A 179 -8.06 -20.12 29.20
C GLU A 179 -6.56 -19.77 29.22
N PRO A 180 -6.06 -19.10 30.27
CA PRO A 180 -4.65 -18.77 30.38
C PRO A 180 -3.82 -20.05 30.56
N THR A 181 -3.03 -20.41 29.55
CA THR A 181 -2.08 -21.54 29.62
C THR A 181 -0.66 -21.06 29.93
N ASP A 182 0.10 -21.84 30.71
CA ASP A 182 1.48 -21.53 31.16
C ASP A 182 2.52 -21.41 30.00
N ASP A 183 2.21 -21.94 28.81
CA ASP A 183 3.07 -21.77 27.63
C ASP A 183 2.78 -20.42 26.94
N ALA A 184 3.68 -19.47 27.19
CA ALA A 184 3.64 -18.12 26.64
C ALA A 184 3.70 -18.10 25.10
N ALA A 185 2.58 -17.77 24.45
CA ALA A 185 2.48 -16.95 23.23
C ALA A 185 1.03 -16.57 22.87
N SER A 186 0.12 -16.37 23.83
CA SER A 186 -1.26 -15.95 23.50
C SER A 186 -1.30 -14.44 23.25
N VAL A 187 -1.00 -14.01 22.02
CA VAL A 187 -1.35 -12.64 21.61
C VAL A 187 -2.87 -12.55 21.66
N SER A 188 -3.37 -11.60 22.45
CA SER A 188 -4.80 -11.42 22.69
C SER A 188 -5.21 -9.96 22.60
N VAL A 189 -6.42 -9.73 22.11
CA VAL A 189 -7.02 -8.41 21.96
C VAL A 189 -8.39 -8.42 22.64
N GLU A 190 -8.67 -7.41 23.43
CA GLU A 190 -10.00 -7.22 24.03
C GLU A 190 -11.00 -6.82 22.94
N VAL A 191 -12.16 -7.48 22.95
CA VAL A 191 -13.29 -7.18 22.07
C VAL A 191 -14.42 -6.60 22.93
N PRO A 192 -14.61 -5.27 22.95
CA PRO A 192 -15.57 -4.63 23.85
C PRO A 192 -16.98 -5.21 23.73
N GLY A 193 -17.51 -5.70 24.84
CA GLY A 193 -18.86 -6.30 24.93
C GLY A 193 -18.96 -7.75 24.43
N VAL A 194 -17.87 -8.34 23.91
CA VAL A 194 -17.84 -9.73 23.43
C VAL A 194 -16.97 -10.62 24.32
N GLY A 195 -15.75 -10.21 24.64
CA GLY A 195 -14.77 -11.02 25.38
C GLY A 195 -13.33 -10.74 24.94
N THR A 196 -12.42 -11.66 25.21
CA THR A 196 -11.01 -11.56 24.80
C THR A 196 -10.75 -12.48 23.60
N LEU A 197 -10.37 -11.92 22.46
CA LEU A 197 -9.93 -12.70 21.31
C LEU A 197 -8.48 -13.13 21.50
N GLY A 198 -8.17 -14.42 21.38
CA GLY A 198 -6.80 -14.92 21.40
C GLY A 198 -6.47 -15.81 20.21
N TRP A 199 -5.22 -15.75 19.78
CA TRP A 199 -4.65 -16.68 18.81
C TRP A 199 -4.14 -17.95 19.49
N MET A 200 -4.36 -19.10 18.84
CA MET A 200 -3.89 -20.41 19.27
C MET A 200 -3.07 -21.06 18.14
N GLY A 201 -1.81 -21.40 18.41
CA GLY A 201 -0.99 -22.11 17.43
C GLY A 201 0.45 -22.36 17.88
N ARG A 202 1.14 -23.25 17.15
CA ARG A 202 2.60 -23.41 17.19
C ARG A 202 3.16 -22.77 15.93
N GLY A 203 3.60 -21.51 16.01
CA GLY A 203 4.04 -20.73 14.86
C GLY A 203 4.31 -19.28 15.21
N VAL A 204 4.55 -18.44 14.20
CA VAL A 204 4.63 -16.98 14.38
C VAL A 204 3.19 -16.45 14.60
N PRO A 205 2.92 -15.72 15.69
CA PRO A 205 1.60 -15.14 15.90
C PRO A 205 1.27 -14.10 14.81
N PRO A 206 -0.01 -13.90 14.48
CA PRO A 206 -0.42 -12.85 13.57
C PRO A 206 -0.08 -11.47 14.15
N GLU A 207 0.23 -10.53 13.26
CA GLU A 207 0.50 -9.14 13.62
C GLU A 207 -0.67 -8.52 14.40
N PRO A 208 -0.42 -7.65 15.39
CA PRO A 208 -1.46 -7.03 16.21
C PRO A 208 -2.54 -6.32 15.40
N ALA A 209 -2.17 -5.66 14.30
CA ALA A 209 -3.10 -4.98 13.40
C ALA A 209 -4.14 -5.94 12.80
N LEU A 210 -3.75 -7.19 12.50
CA LEU A 210 -4.64 -8.20 11.95
C LEU A 210 -5.59 -8.74 13.03
N LEU A 211 -5.12 -8.87 14.28
CA LEU A 211 -5.96 -9.24 15.41
C LEU A 211 -6.99 -8.17 15.74
N GLU A 212 -6.59 -6.90 15.73
CA GLU A 212 -7.50 -5.76 15.92
C GLU A 212 -8.56 -5.69 14.81
N LEU A 213 -8.16 -5.96 13.55
CA LEU A 213 -9.09 -6.07 12.44
C LEU A 213 -10.14 -7.16 12.70
N ILE A 214 -9.71 -8.39 13.03
CA ILE A 214 -10.62 -9.50 13.32
C ILE A 214 -11.53 -9.16 14.52
N ALA A 215 -10.97 -8.63 15.60
CA ALA A 215 -11.72 -8.20 16.78
C ALA A 215 -12.84 -7.21 16.43
N ARG A 216 -12.57 -6.26 15.53
CA ARG A 216 -13.55 -5.28 15.07
C ARG A 216 -14.71 -5.94 14.33
N PHE A 217 -14.41 -6.87 13.42
CA PHE A 217 -15.44 -7.64 12.70
C PHE A 217 -16.25 -8.52 13.65
N VAL A 218 -15.60 -9.16 14.63
CA VAL A 218 -16.28 -9.96 15.66
C VAL A 218 -17.25 -9.09 16.47
N ARG A 219 -16.83 -7.89 16.90
CA ARG A 219 -17.71 -6.92 17.57
C ARG A 219 -18.89 -6.51 16.69
N ALA A 220 -18.66 -6.30 15.39
CA ALA A 220 -19.72 -5.96 14.44
C ALA A 220 -20.79 -7.05 14.31
N THR A 221 -20.49 -8.33 14.57
CA THR A 221 -21.51 -9.38 14.59
C THR A 221 -22.61 -9.15 15.64
N GLN A 222 -22.32 -8.45 16.75
CA GLN A 222 -23.34 -8.09 17.74
C GLN A 222 -24.29 -7.01 17.21
N VAL A 223 -23.73 -5.98 16.58
CA VAL A 223 -24.51 -4.88 15.98
C VAL A 223 -25.33 -5.35 14.79
N GLU A 224 -24.85 -6.35 14.05
CA GLU A 224 -25.57 -6.94 12.93
C GLU A 224 -26.70 -7.88 13.36
N ARG A 225 -26.67 -8.37 14.62
CA ARG A 225 -27.74 -9.20 15.21
C ARG A 225 -28.88 -8.40 15.82
N ASP A 226 -28.69 -7.10 16.03
CA ASP A 226 -29.78 -6.20 16.39
C ASP A 226 -30.68 -6.02 15.17
N VAL A 227 -31.79 -6.77 15.15
CA VAL A 227 -32.74 -6.82 14.04
C VAL A 227 -33.34 -5.45 13.75
N GLU A 228 -33.59 -4.63 14.77
CA GLU A 228 -34.17 -3.30 14.58
C GLU A 228 -33.16 -2.36 13.93
N ALA A 229 -31.92 -2.36 14.42
CA ALA A 229 -30.84 -1.57 13.83
C ALA A 229 -30.52 -2.01 12.38
N ALA A 230 -30.50 -3.32 12.12
CA ALA A 230 -30.26 -3.86 10.78
C ALA A 230 -31.38 -3.45 9.80
N LEU A 231 -32.66 -3.64 10.18
CA LEU A 231 -33.79 -3.22 9.35
C LEU A 231 -33.83 -1.70 9.12
N ALA A 232 -33.43 -0.91 10.12
CA ALA A 232 -33.30 0.54 9.97
C ALA A 232 -32.25 0.89 8.91
N ARG A 233 -31.06 0.27 8.95
CA ARG A 233 -30.02 0.45 7.93
C ARG A 233 -30.49 0.02 6.53
N GLU A 234 -31.15 -1.12 6.40
CA GLU A 234 -31.70 -1.56 5.11
C GLU A 234 -32.72 -0.57 4.56
N ARG A 235 -33.61 -0.05 5.42
CA ARG A 235 -34.59 0.97 5.03
C ARG A 235 -33.92 2.25 4.55
N VAL A 236 -32.88 2.71 5.24
CA VAL A 236 -32.08 3.88 4.80
C VAL A 236 -31.45 3.60 3.43
N GLY A 237 -30.80 2.44 3.25
CA GLY A 237 -30.17 2.08 1.97
C GLY A 237 -31.17 2.00 0.81
N GLN A 238 -32.37 1.47 1.04
CA GLN A 238 -33.46 1.47 0.06
C GLN A 238 -33.86 2.90 -0.34
N LEU A 239 -34.07 3.79 0.63
CA LEU A 239 -34.45 5.19 0.35
C LEU A 239 -33.36 5.94 -0.41
N LEU A 240 -32.08 5.76 -0.05
CA LEU A 240 -30.96 6.36 -0.76
C LEU A 240 -30.86 5.83 -2.20
N SER A 241 -31.13 4.54 -2.42
CA SER A 241 -31.19 3.96 -3.77
C SER A 241 -32.32 4.57 -4.61
N LEU A 242 -33.48 4.86 -4.01
CA LEU A 242 -34.57 5.57 -4.70
C LEU A 242 -34.18 7.01 -5.09
N VAL A 243 -33.43 7.70 -4.22
CA VAL A 243 -32.91 9.05 -4.52
C VAL A 243 -31.92 9.01 -5.68
N GLU A 244 -30.97 8.07 -5.66
CA GLU A 244 -30.00 7.89 -6.74
C GLU A 244 -30.70 7.65 -8.10
N ARG A 245 -31.73 6.80 -8.11
CA ARG A 245 -32.53 6.46 -9.30
C ARG A 245 -33.53 7.55 -9.69
N ARG A 246 -33.53 8.70 -8.99
CA ARG A 246 -34.46 9.83 -9.20
C ARG A 246 -35.94 9.45 -9.06
N MET A 247 -36.24 8.45 -8.23
CA MET A 247 -37.61 8.02 -7.88
C MET A 247 -38.11 8.63 -6.57
N LEU A 248 -37.20 9.17 -5.75
CA LEU A 248 -37.51 9.90 -4.52
C LEU A 248 -36.77 11.24 -4.55
N LEU A 249 -37.46 12.33 -4.21
CA LEU A 249 -36.82 13.63 -4.06
C LEU A 249 -35.99 13.64 -2.76
N PRO A 250 -34.75 14.18 -2.77
CA PRO A 250 -33.91 14.19 -1.57
C PRO A 250 -34.56 14.83 -0.34
N ASP A 251 -35.32 15.91 -0.53
CA ASP A 251 -35.98 16.62 0.57
C ASP A 251 -37.01 15.76 1.32
N ALA A 252 -37.59 14.76 0.65
CA ALA A 252 -38.53 13.82 1.27
C ALA A 252 -37.86 12.91 2.31
N LEU A 253 -36.53 12.74 2.28
CA LEU A 253 -35.81 11.95 3.26
C LEU A 253 -36.00 12.48 4.69
N SER A 254 -36.01 13.81 4.85
CA SER A 254 -36.19 14.47 6.15
C SER A 254 -37.53 14.16 6.83
N GLN A 255 -38.53 13.71 6.07
CA GLN A 255 -39.83 13.28 6.59
C GLN A 255 -39.91 11.78 6.85
N LEU A 256 -39.03 11.00 6.22
CA LEU A 256 -39.04 9.54 6.26
C LEU A 256 -38.02 8.97 7.24
N LEU A 257 -37.00 9.75 7.60
CA LEU A 257 -35.87 9.37 8.42
C LEU A 257 -35.64 10.44 9.51
N ASP A 258 -35.45 9.98 10.74
CA ASP A 258 -35.11 10.83 11.87
C ASP A 258 -33.59 10.94 12.00
N TRP A 259 -33.00 11.90 11.28
CA TRP A 259 -31.56 12.18 11.34
C TRP A 259 -31.31 13.69 11.37
N SER A 260 -30.66 14.16 12.44
CA SER A 260 -30.37 15.58 12.67
C SER A 260 -29.46 16.19 11.61
N GLY A 261 -28.67 15.35 10.90
CA GLY A 261 -27.73 15.80 9.88
C GLY A 261 -28.37 16.48 8.68
N PHE A 262 -29.67 16.25 8.40
CA PHE A 262 -30.38 16.96 7.33
C PHE A 262 -30.44 18.48 7.55
N ALA A 263 -30.28 18.96 8.78
CA ALA A 263 -30.30 20.39 9.11
C ALA A 263 -28.96 21.11 8.88
N ALA A 264 -27.86 20.38 8.61
CA ALA A 264 -26.51 20.97 8.51
C ALA A 264 -26.25 21.80 7.25
N GLY A 265 -27.22 21.88 6.32
CA GLY A 265 -27.14 22.66 5.09
C GLY A 265 -26.30 22.01 3.98
N GLN A 266 -25.23 21.30 4.35
CA GLN A 266 -24.43 20.46 3.46
C GLN A 266 -24.14 19.10 4.10
N LEU A 267 -23.94 18.10 3.24
CA LEU A 267 -23.62 16.73 3.59
C LEU A 267 -22.65 16.11 2.59
N SER A 268 -21.91 15.10 3.02
CA SER A 268 -21.09 14.24 2.17
C SER A 268 -21.69 12.85 2.18
N CYS A 269 -21.55 12.15 1.05
CA CYS A 269 -21.88 10.74 0.92
C CYS A 269 -20.59 9.95 0.72
N SER A 270 -20.43 8.85 1.45
CA SER A 270 -19.39 7.87 1.14
C SER A 270 -20.00 6.49 0.88
N ALA A 271 -19.40 5.75 -0.04
CA ALA A 271 -19.77 4.39 -0.38
C ALA A 271 -18.67 3.43 0.08
N TRP A 272 -19.10 2.30 0.62
CA TRP A 272 -18.28 1.26 1.23
C TRP A 272 -18.74 -0.11 0.71
N PRO A 273 -17.90 -1.15 0.81
CA PRO A 273 -18.30 -2.51 0.45
C PRO A 273 -19.56 -2.96 1.17
N ALA A 274 -20.37 -3.79 0.50
CA ALA A 274 -21.53 -4.41 1.13
C ALA A 274 -21.13 -5.19 2.40
N GLY A 275 -21.94 -5.10 3.46
CA GLY A 275 -21.66 -5.71 4.76
C GLY A 275 -20.88 -4.82 5.73
N ALA A 276 -20.46 -3.63 5.30
CA ALA A 276 -19.77 -2.68 6.18
C ALA A 276 -20.70 -1.95 7.15
N GLY A 277 -22.04 -2.06 7.01
CA GLY A 277 -23.02 -1.29 7.77
C GLY A 277 -22.81 -1.31 9.29
N ALA A 278 -22.72 -2.51 9.89
CA ALA A 278 -22.46 -2.64 11.33
C ALA A 278 -21.14 -1.99 11.77
N LEU A 279 -20.06 -2.19 11.00
CA LEU A 279 -18.75 -1.59 11.28
C LEU A 279 -18.83 -0.06 11.25
N LEU A 280 -19.52 0.48 10.24
CA LEU A 280 -19.66 1.92 10.05
C LEU A 280 -20.53 2.57 11.13
N SER A 281 -21.63 1.91 11.53
CA SER A 281 -22.46 2.39 12.65
C SER A 281 -21.67 2.48 13.96
N MET A 282 -20.72 1.57 14.17
CA MET A 282 -19.85 1.60 15.35
C MET A 282 -18.75 2.67 15.25
N ALA A 283 -18.19 2.84 14.06
CA ALA A 283 -17.08 3.76 13.82
C ALA A 283 -17.53 5.23 13.75
N VAL A 284 -18.75 5.47 13.26
CA VAL A 284 -19.29 6.82 13.04
C VAL A 284 -20.74 6.89 13.55
N PRO A 285 -20.95 6.97 14.88
CA PRO A 285 -22.29 6.89 15.49
C PRO A 285 -23.27 7.97 15.05
N ASP A 286 -22.77 9.17 14.70
CA ASP A 286 -23.60 10.31 14.30
C ASP A 286 -24.00 10.29 12.82
N ALA A 287 -23.48 9.32 12.05
CA ALA A 287 -23.73 9.22 10.64
C ALA A 287 -25.01 8.43 10.33
N LEU A 288 -25.63 8.77 9.21
CA LEU A 288 -26.74 7.99 8.68
C LEU A 288 -26.18 6.87 7.80
N VAL A 289 -26.28 5.63 8.29
CA VAL A 289 -25.78 4.44 7.61
C VAL A 289 -26.93 3.71 6.90
N GLY A 290 -26.73 3.38 5.63
CA GLY A 290 -27.71 2.70 4.79
C GLY A 290 -27.12 1.49 4.07
N ASP A 291 -27.63 0.30 4.35
CA ASP A 291 -27.22 -0.93 3.67
C ASP A 291 -28.01 -1.12 2.37
N ALA A 292 -27.31 -1.14 1.24
CA ALA A 292 -27.85 -1.49 -0.07
C ALA A 292 -27.33 -2.90 -0.49
N PRO A 293 -27.96 -3.55 -1.49
CA PRO A 293 -27.60 -4.92 -1.86
C PRO A 293 -26.14 -5.14 -2.27
N ASP A 294 -25.53 -4.14 -2.93
CA ASP A 294 -24.20 -4.18 -3.53
C ASP A 294 -23.16 -3.31 -2.82
N LEU A 295 -23.58 -2.42 -1.93
CA LEU A 295 -22.70 -1.50 -1.19
C LEU A 295 -23.36 -0.96 0.08
N CYS A 296 -22.60 -0.32 0.95
CA CYS A 296 -23.10 0.45 2.09
C CYS A 296 -22.88 1.94 1.86
N LEU A 297 -23.88 2.78 2.13
CA LEU A 297 -23.79 4.23 2.04
C LEU A 297 -23.76 4.84 3.43
N ILE A 298 -22.94 5.87 3.61
CA ILE A 298 -22.89 6.68 4.83
C ILE A 298 -23.08 8.15 4.46
N LEU A 299 -23.97 8.85 5.16
CA LEU A 299 -24.09 10.30 5.08
C LEU A 299 -23.54 10.95 6.34
N THR A 300 -22.74 11.99 6.15
CA THR A 300 -22.19 12.82 7.23
C THR A 300 -22.31 14.29 6.91
N THR A 301 -22.30 15.12 7.95
CA THR A 301 -22.37 16.59 7.82
C THR A 301 -20.99 17.23 7.67
N GLN A 302 -19.93 16.45 7.89
CA GLN A 302 -18.53 16.82 7.73
C GLN A 302 -17.81 15.72 6.94
N PRO A 303 -16.68 16.05 6.28
CA PRO A 303 -15.84 15.05 5.63
C PRO A 303 -15.43 13.95 6.62
N LEU A 304 -15.43 12.71 6.16
CA LEU A 304 -15.09 11.56 7.01
C LEU A 304 -13.57 11.55 7.26
N GLU A 305 -13.15 12.02 8.42
CA GLU A 305 -11.75 11.94 8.87
C GLU A 305 -11.54 10.70 9.75
N GLY A 306 -10.33 10.12 9.71
CA GLY A 306 -9.91 9.13 10.72
C GLY A 306 -10.56 7.75 10.65
N THR A 307 -11.13 7.34 9.51
CA THR A 307 -11.62 5.95 9.35
C THR A 307 -10.55 4.99 8.84
N ASP A 308 -9.29 5.43 8.68
CA ASP A 308 -8.20 4.65 8.08
C ASP A 308 -8.00 3.30 8.79
N ASP A 309 -8.27 3.30 10.09
CA ASP A 309 -8.25 2.12 10.96
C ASP A 309 -9.19 1.00 10.48
N LEU A 310 -10.27 1.32 9.74
CA LEU A 310 -11.19 0.31 9.21
C LEU A 310 -10.54 -0.59 8.15
N SER A 311 -9.48 -0.12 7.48
CA SER A 311 -8.78 -0.85 6.41
C SER A 311 -9.72 -1.35 5.29
N LEU A 312 -10.82 -0.64 5.06
CA LEU A 312 -11.76 -0.91 3.97
C LEU A 312 -11.56 0.11 2.84
N PRO A 313 -11.68 -0.32 1.56
CA PRO A 313 -11.75 0.64 0.46
C PRO A 313 -13.01 1.48 0.60
N SER A 314 -12.92 2.77 0.32
CA SER A 314 -14.07 3.68 0.36
C SER A 314 -13.98 4.75 -0.71
N GLY A 315 -15.14 5.12 -1.23
CA GLY A 315 -15.30 6.23 -2.15
C GLY A 315 -16.12 7.34 -1.52
N HIS A 316 -15.73 8.59 -1.68
CA HIS A 316 -16.44 9.71 -1.06
C HIS A 316 -16.74 10.86 -2.03
N SER A 317 -17.86 11.55 -1.79
CA SER A 317 -18.27 12.74 -2.54
C SER A 317 -17.71 14.02 -1.90
N ALA A 318 -17.84 15.12 -2.63
CA ALA A 318 -17.69 16.45 -2.05
C ALA A 318 -18.85 16.75 -1.09
N LEU A 319 -18.73 17.80 -0.27
CA LEU A 319 -19.85 18.35 0.49
C LEU A 319 -20.83 19.03 -0.47
N VAL A 320 -22.09 18.61 -0.43
CA VAL A 320 -23.17 19.07 -1.29
C VAL A 320 -24.43 19.40 -0.49
N PRO A 321 -25.31 20.29 -0.97
CA PRO A 321 -26.65 20.43 -0.37
C PRO A 321 -27.48 19.15 -0.53
N LEU A 322 -28.49 18.95 0.34
CA LEU A 322 -29.37 17.77 0.30
C LEU A 322 -30.01 17.56 -1.08
N THR A 323 -30.36 18.63 -1.78
CA THR A 323 -30.95 18.59 -3.13
C THR A 323 -30.06 17.92 -4.17
N GLU A 324 -28.74 17.87 -3.95
CA GLU A 324 -27.76 17.25 -4.85
C GLU A 324 -27.33 15.84 -4.41
N LEU A 325 -27.95 15.27 -3.37
CA LEU A 325 -27.60 13.98 -2.79
C LEU A 325 -27.52 12.85 -3.82
N GLY A 326 -28.41 12.81 -4.83
CA GLY A 326 -28.36 11.79 -5.87
C GLY A 326 -27.06 11.80 -6.68
N SER A 327 -26.49 12.99 -6.93
CA SER A 327 -25.18 13.14 -7.58
C SER A 327 -24.05 12.68 -6.67
N ALA A 328 -24.11 13.05 -5.38
CA ALA A 328 -23.13 12.63 -4.38
C ALA A 328 -23.09 11.10 -4.20
N ILE A 329 -24.24 10.42 -4.17
CA ILE A 329 -24.31 8.95 -4.13
C ILE A 329 -23.64 8.34 -5.37
N GLY A 330 -23.96 8.87 -6.56
CA GLY A 330 -23.35 8.41 -7.81
C GLY A 330 -21.82 8.57 -7.81
N GLN A 331 -21.31 9.72 -7.36
CA GLN A 331 -19.88 9.98 -7.22
C GLN A 331 -19.22 9.02 -6.21
N ALA A 332 -19.82 8.85 -5.03
CA ALA A 332 -19.29 7.97 -3.99
C ALA A 332 -19.20 6.51 -4.48
N ARG A 333 -20.23 6.02 -5.18
CA ARG A 333 -20.21 4.66 -5.77
C ARG A 333 -19.11 4.49 -6.81
N ILE A 334 -18.96 5.47 -7.69
CA ILE A 334 -17.90 5.48 -8.70
C ILE A 334 -16.52 5.45 -8.02
N ALA A 335 -16.33 6.28 -7.00
CA ALA A 335 -15.11 6.30 -6.22
C ALA A 335 -14.85 4.95 -5.52
N LEU A 336 -15.89 4.27 -5.03
CA LEU A 336 -15.75 2.96 -4.41
C LEU A 336 -15.29 1.89 -5.41
N ASP A 337 -15.81 1.86 -6.64
CA ASP A 337 -15.34 0.91 -7.67
C ASP A 337 -13.84 1.10 -7.96
N LEU A 338 -13.39 2.36 -8.02
CA LEU A 338 -11.98 2.69 -8.20
C LEU A 338 -11.14 2.28 -6.96
N ALA A 339 -11.66 2.57 -5.76
CA ALA A 339 -11.05 2.22 -4.49
C ALA A 339 -10.84 0.71 -4.33
N GLN A 340 -11.81 -0.11 -4.73
CA GLN A 340 -11.75 -1.58 -4.65
C GLN A 340 -10.67 -2.18 -5.56
N ARG A 341 -10.39 -1.54 -6.71
CA ARG A 341 -9.33 -1.99 -7.63
C ARG A 341 -7.93 -1.66 -7.12
N ARG A 342 -7.78 -0.52 -6.43
CA ARG A 342 -6.48 0.02 -6.00
C ARG A 342 -6.17 -0.16 -4.52
N GLY A 343 -7.14 -0.60 -3.71
CA GLY A 343 -7.00 -0.77 -2.26
C GLY A 343 -6.85 0.56 -1.49
N LEU A 344 -7.33 1.67 -2.06
CA LEU A 344 -7.14 3.01 -1.52
C LEU A 344 -8.48 3.73 -1.31
N ARG A 345 -8.42 4.89 -0.66
CA ARG A 345 -9.55 5.81 -0.56
C ARG A 345 -9.57 6.77 -1.73
N VAL A 346 -10.74 6.92 -2.32
CA VAL A 346 -10.91 7.74 -3.52
C VAL A 346 -11.91 8.86 -3.25
N GLY A 347 -11.47 10.07 -3.58
CA GLY A 347 -12.25 11.29 -3.45
C GLY A 347 -12.56 11.98 -4.79
N PRO A 348 -13.28 13.12 -4.74
CA PRO A 348 -13.69 13.87 -5.92
C PRO A 348 -12.51 14.40 -6.74
N ASP A 349 -11.43 14.78 -6.07
CA ASP A 349 -10.18 15.24 -6.68
C ASP A 349 -9.54 14.14 -7.53
N GLN A 350 -9.52 12.91 -7.02
CA GLN A 350 -8.97 11.75 -7.73
C GLN A 350 -9.89 11.29 -8.87
N LEU A 351 -11.20 11.49 -8.75
CA LEU A 351 -12.16 11.23 -9.82
C LEU A 351 -12.07 12.22 -10.99
N SER A 352 -11.53 13.42 -10.77
CA SER A 352 -11.41 14.47 -11.80
C SER A 352 -10.24 14.28 -12.77
N THR A 353 -9.61 13.09 -12.79
CA THR A 353 -8.49 12.75 -13.68
C THR A 353 -8.96 11.94 -14.89
N LEU A 354 -8.26 12.08 -16.03
CA LEU A 354 -8.56 11.31 -17.24
C LEU A 354 -8.41 9.81 -16.97
N ASP A 355 -7.37 9.38 -16.25
CA ASP A 355 -7.13 7.97 -15.94
C ASP A 355 -8.27 7.36 -15.12
N SER A 356 -8.73 8.06 -14.08
CA SER A 356 -9.88 7.61 -13.27
C SER A 356 -11.16 7.50 -14.10
N LEU A 357 -11.40 8.41 -15.04
CA LEU A 357 -12.55 8.33 -15.94
C LEU A 357 -12.46 7.11 -16.86
N LEU A 358 -11.29 6.84 -17.43
CA LEU A 358 -11.10 5.72 -18.36
C LEU A 358 -11.19 4.36 -17.67
N GLU A 359 -10.76 4.24 -16.41
CA GLU A 359 -10.87 3.00 -15.64
C GLU A 359 -12.32 2.55 -15.41
N GLN A 360 -13.23 3.52 -15.28
CA GLN A 360 -14.66 3.28 -15.07
C GLN A 360 -15.39 2.83 -16.34
N LEU A 361 -14.85 3.15 -17.52
CA LEU A 361 -15.49 2.80 -18.78
C LEU A 361 -15.34 1.30 -19.08
N PRO A 362 -16.40 0.63 -19.58
CA PRO A 362 -16.31 -0.76 -20.03
C PRO A 362 -15.26 -0.91 -21.14
N SER A 363 -14.46 -1.98 -21.10
CA SER A 363 -13.40 -2.24 -22.09
C SER A 363 -13.92 -2.18 -23.54
N ALA A 364 -15.16 -2.62 -23.79
CA ALA A 364 -15.79 -2.56 -25.10
C ALA A 364 -15.93 -1.13 -25.67
N GLN A 365 -16.01 -0.10 -24.83
CA GLN A 365 -16.08 1.30 -25.28
C GLN A 365 -14.69 1.87 -25.62
N LEU A 366 -13.64 1.34 -25.00
CA LEU A 366 -12.26 1.76 -25.24
C LEU A 366 -11.62 1.01 -26.42
N GLU A 367 -12.11 -0.19 -26.71
CA GLU A 367 -11.59 -1.10 -27.72
C GLU A 367 -11.46 -0.49 -29.14
N PRO A 368 -12.42 0.33 -29.64
CA PRO A 368 -12.26 0.98 -30.94
C PRO A 368 -11.03 1.89 -31.03
N PHE A 369 -10.70 2.60 -29.93
CA PHE A 369 -9.51 3.47 -29.89
C PHE A 369 -8.23 2.63 -29.96
N ARG A 370 -8.19 1.50 -29.22
CA ARG A 370 -7.05 0.56 -29.25
C ARG A 370 -6.85 0.01 -30.66
N GLN A 371 -7.90 -0.56 -31.25
CA GLN A 371 -7.85 -1.22 -32.56
C GLN A 371 -7.49 -0.26 -33.69
N GLN A 372 -7.99 0.98 -33.66
CA GLN A 372 -7.76 1.94 -34.74
C GLN A 372 -6.46 2.73 -34.59
N LEU A 373 -6.02 3.03 -33.36
CA LEU A 373 -4.92 3.97 -33.13
C LEU A 373 -3.64 3.31 -32.62
N ILE A 374 -3.74 2.20 -31.88
CA ILE A 374 -2.58 1.58 -31.23
C ILE A 374 -2.17 0.27 -31.88
N GLU A 375 -3.13 -0.59 -32.23
CA GLU A 375 -2.84 -1.87 -32.89
C GLU A 375 -2.04 -1.72 -34.20
N PRO A 376 -2.31 -0.75 -35.09
CA PRO A 376 -1.50 -0.55 -36.29
C PRO A 376 -0.03 -0.22 -35.99
N LEU A 377 0.22 0.48 -34.87
CA LEU A 377 1.56 0.82 -34.41
C LEU A 377 2.25 -0.39 -33.79
N ALA A 378 1.55 -1.12 -32.93
CA ALA A 378 2.06 -2.33 -32.29
C ALA A 378 2.41 -3.42 -33.31
N GLU A 379 1.58 -3.59 -34.35
CA GLU A 379 1.84 -4.53 -35.43
C GLU A 379 3.05 -4.13 -36.27
N MET A 380 3.22 -2.83 -36.55
CA MET A 380 4.41 -2.33 -37.22
C MET A 380 5.68 -2.59 -36.39
N ASP A 381 5.60 -2.33 -35.08
CA ASP A 381 6.68 -2.57 -34.12
C ASP A 381 7.06 -4.06 -34.08
N ARG A 382 6.08 -4.97 -34.04
CA ARG A 382 6.34 -6.43 -34.12
C ARG A 382 6.97 -6.85 -35.45
N ARG A 383 6.46 -6.34 -36.58
CA ARG A 383 6.90 -6.77 -37.92
C ARG A 383 8.26 -6.23 -38.33
N LYS A 384 8.56 -4.98 -37.97
CA LYS A 384 9.76 -4.27 -38.44
C LYS A 384 10.75 -3.91 -37.33
N GLY A 385 10.46 -4.27 -36.07
CA GLY A 385 11.29 -3.92 -34.93
C GLY A 385 11.30 -2.41 -34.62
N THR A 386 10.26 -1.67 -35.05
CA THR A 386 10.12 -0.25 -34.73
C THR A 386 9.69 -0.06 -33.28
N GLN A 387 9.63 1.20 -32.82
CA GLN A 387 9.24 1.55 -31.46
C GLN A 387 8.23 2.71 -31.45
N HIS A 388 7.23 2.65 -32.33
CA HIS A 388 6.21 3.68 -32.47
C HIS A 388 5.33 3.79 -31.22
N VAL A 389 4.91 2.68 -30.63
CA VAL A 389 4.09 2.69 -29.39
C VAL A 389 4.87 3.34 -28.24
N ARG A 390 6.14 2.94 -28.05
CA ARG A 390 7.03 3.54 -27.04
C ARG A 390 7.25 5.04 -27.29
N THR A 391 7.48 5.42 -28.55
CA THR A 391 7.70 6.83 -28.92
C THR A 391 6.47 7.68 -28.62
N LEU A 392 5.29 7.20 -28.98
CA LEU A 392 4.02 7.88 -28.71
C LEU A 392 3.77 8.03 -27.21
N ARG A 393 3.97 6.96 -26.43
CA ARG A 393 3.80 6.99 -24.97
C ARG A 393 4.71 8.03 -24.32
N THR A 394 6.00 8.02 -24.67
CA THR A 394 6.95 9.00 -24.14
C THR A 394 6.62 10.42 -24.58
N PHE A 395 6.11 10.60 -25.81
CA PHE A 395 5.69 11.90 -26.31
C PHE A 395 4.51 12.49 -25.54
N LEU A 396 3.50 11.67 -25.24
CA LEU A 396 2.35 12.08 -24.44
C LEU A 396 2.74 12.36 -22.98
N ALA A 397 3.59 11.51 -22.38
CA ALA A 397 4.12 11.73 -21.03
C ALA A 397 4.94 13.03 -20.92
N ALA A 398 5.59 13.45 -22.01
CA ALA A 398 6.31 14.70 -22.11
C ALA A 398 5.41 15.91 -22.50
N ASN A 399 4.09 15.79 -22.33
CA ASN A 399 3.09 16.82 -22.70
C ASN A 399 3.23 17.32 -24.15
N GLY A 400 3.59 16.42 -25.07
CA GLY A 400 3.79 16.75 -26.48
C GLY A 400 5.12 17.45 -26.81
N SER A 401 6.10 17.45 -25.89
CA SER A 401 7.41 18.06 -26.13
C SER A 401 8.32 17.15 -26.96
N LEU A 402 8.65 17.57 -28.18
CA LEU A 402 9.61 16.88 -29.04
C LEU A 402 11.02 16.80 -28.44
N SER A 403 11.44 17.85 -27.74
CA SER A 403 12.79 17.96 -27.15
C SER A 403 12.95 16.99 -25.97
N ASP A 404 11.95 16.96 -25.09
CA ASP A 404 11.99 16.10 -23.90
C ASP A 404 11.81 14.63 -24.27
N THR A 405 10.96 14.34 -25.26
CA THR A 405 10.83 13.00 -25.84
C THR A 405 12.14 12.49 -26.44
N ALA A 406 12.85 13.35 -27.17
CA ALA A 406 14.14 13.01 -27.78
C ALA A 406 15.19 12.70 -26.71
N ARG A 407 15.23 13.49 -25.63
CA ARG A 407 16.13 13.26 -24.49
C ARG A 407 15.84 11.95 -23.78
N GLU A 408 14.57 11.69 -23.46
CA GLU A 408 14.12 10.49 -22.73
C GLU A 408 14.36 9.20 -23.53
N LEU A 409 14.21 9.25 -24.85
CA LEU A 409 14.45 8.10 -25.73
C LEU A 409 15.91 7.97 -26.18
N TYR A 410 16.79 8.90 -25.80
CA TYR A 410 18.17 9.01 -26.30
C TYR A 410 18.24 9.08 -27.83
N LEU A 411 17.34 9.84 -28.45
CA LEU A 411 17.22 10.02 -29.89
C LEU A 411 17.49 11.48 -30.28
N HIS A 412 17.80 11.69 -31.57
CA HIS A 412 17.79 13.04 -32.13
C HIS A 412 16.34 13.52 -32.36
N ILE A 413 16.08 14.82 -32.18
CA ILE A 413 14.73 15.42 -32.32
C ILE A 413 14.08 15.16 -33.69
N ASN A 414 14.89 15.15 -34.76
CA ASN A 414 14.41 14.82 -36.11
C ASN A 414 13.93 13.38 -36.24
N THR A 415 14.55 12.44 -35.52
CA THR A 415 14.13 11.04 -35.50
C THR A 415 12.78 10.89 -34.82
N VAL A 416 12.56 11.61 -33.71
CA VAL A 416 11.25 11.66 -33.03
C VAL A 416 10.19 12.24 -33.97
N ARG A 417 10.48 13.38 -34.62
CA ARG A 417 9.57 13.98 -35.60
C ARG A 417 9.20 13.01 -36.73
N HIS A 418 10.19 12.33 -37.29
CA HIS A 418 9.95 11.34 -38.34
C HIS A 418 9.07 10.18 -37.86
N ARG A 419 9.28 9.70 -36.62
CA ARG A 419 8.43 8.66 -36.02
C ARG A 419 7.00 9.13 -35.79
N LEU A 420 6.78 10.39 -35.39
CA LEU A 420 5.43 10.94 -35.23
C LEU A 420 4.70 11.11 -36.57
N VAL A 421 5.40 11.56 -37.62
CA VAL A 421 4.84 11.58 -38.99
C VAL A 421 4.44 10.17 -39.40
N ARG A 422 5.28 9.17 -39.12
CA ARG A 422 4.95 7.79 -39.44
C ARG A 422 3.76 7.26 -38.64
N ILE A 423 3.60 7.69 -37.39
CA ILE A 423 2.41 7.37 -36.58
C ILE A 423 1.15 7.95 -37.25
N TYR A 424 1.18 9.23 -37.64
CA TYR A 424 0.09 9.86 -38.38
C TYR A 424 -0.28 9.10 -39.66
N GLU A 425 0.72 8.70 -40.46
CA GLU A 425 0.47 7.92 -41.69
C GLU A 425 -0.17 6.55 -41.44
N LEU A 426 0.08 5.94 -40.27
CA LEU A 426 -0.43 4.60 -39.95
C LEU A 426 -1.83 4.62 -39.35
N THR A 427 -2.20 5.69 -38.65
CA THR A 427 -3.44 5.79 -37.87
C THR A 427 -4.43 6.79 -38.44
N GLY A 428 -3.97 7.70 -39.30
CA GLY A 428 -4.76 8.83 -39.82
C GLY A 428 -5.02 9.93 -38.80
N ARG A 429 -4.39 9.91 -37.63
CA ARG A 429 -4.56 10.89 -36.53
C ARG A 429 -3.25 11.58 -36.19
N ASP A 430 -3.25 12.90 -36.05
CA ASP A 430 -2.02 13.68 -35.87
C ASP A 430 -1.59 13.69 -34.40
N PRO A 431 -0.44 13.09 -34.03
CA PRO A 431 0.04 13.12 -32.65
C PRO A 431 0.33 14.53 -32.14
N LEU A 432 0.44 15.55 -33.01
CA LEU A 432 0.66 16.94 -32.61
C LEU A 432 -0.65 17.70 -32.31
N ASP A 433 -1.81 17.17 -32.73
CA ASP A 433 -3.10 17.76 -32.42
C ASP A 433 -3.59 17.34 -31.02
N HIS A 434 -4.14 18.27 -30.27
CA HIS A 434 -4.52 18.02 -28.88
C HIS A 434 -5.70 17.05 -28.71
N ASN A 435 -6.68 17.07 -29.61
CA ASN A 435 -7.81 16.14 -29.55
C ASN A 435 -7.38 14.73 -29.94
N ASP A 436 -6.48 14.61 -30.93
CA ASP A 436 -5.92 13.33 -31.33
C ASP A 436 -4.97 12.77 -30.27
N GLN A 437 -4.21 13.60 -29.56
CA GLN A 437 -3.44 13.20 -28.37
C GLN A 437 -4.33 12.57 -27.30
N ALA A 438 -5.49 13.17 -27.01
CA ALA A 438 -6.45 12.59 -26.07
C ALA A 438 -6.95 11.21 -26.55
N ALA A 439 -7.27 11.07 -27.84
CA ALA A 439 -7.69 9.79 -28.42
C ALA A 439 -6.57 8.72 -28.35
N TYR A 440 -5.31 9.11 -28.54
CA TYR A 440 -4.16 8.23 -28.35
C TYR A 440 -3.96 7.80 -26.90
N SER A 441 -4.11 8.72 -25.94
CA SER A 441 -4.06 8.40 -24.51
C SER A 441 -5.11 7.36 -24.13
N ILE A 442 -6.34 7.50 -24.66
CA ILE A 442 -7.42 6.52 -24.47
C ILE A 442 -7.02 5.15 -25.04
N GLY A 443 -6.50 5.13 -26.28
CA GLY A 443 -6.06 3.89 -26.92
C GLY A 443 -4.93 3.19 -26.16
N LEU A 444 -3.95 3.95 -25.65
CA LEU A 444 -2.83 3.40 -24.86
C LEU A 444 -3.32 2.84 -23.52
N HIS A 445 -4.23 3.54 -22.84
CA HIS A 445 -4.85 3.05 -21.61
C HIS A 445 -5.60 1.72 -21.86
N ALA A 446 -6.32 1.61 -22.98
CA ALA A 446 -7.00 0.38 -23.37
C ALA A 446 -6.02 -0.80 -23.60
N LEU A 447 -4.84 -0.54 -24.18
CA LEU A 447 -3.79 -1.55 -24.37
C LEU A 447 -3.22 -2.02 -23.02
N ASP A 448 -3.00 -1.11 -22.08
CA ASP A 448 -2.42 -1.41 -20.77
C ASP A 448 -3.35 -2.31 -19.93
N ARG A 449 -4.66 -2.03 -19.94
CA ARG A 449 -5.67 -2.85 -19.24
C ARG A 449 -5.74 -4.30 -19.71
N GLU A 450 -5.35 -4.59 -20.94
CA GLU A 450 -5.30 -5.97 -21.47
C GLU A 450 -4.04 -6.71 -21.01
N SER A 451 -2.94 -5.98 -20.77
CA SER A 451 -1.66 -6.56 -20.33
C SER A 451 -1.66 -6.94 -18.84
N GLU A 452 -2.60 -6.40 -18.06
CA GLU A 452 -2.78 -6.67 -16.62
C GLU A 452 -3.75 -7.84 -16.33
N ARG A 453 -4.40 -8.38 -17.36
CA ARG A 453 -5.25 -9.59 -17.28
C ARG A 453 -4.46 -10.83 -17.68
#